data_AF-A0A8X6MT14-F1
#
_entry.id   AF-A0A8X6MT14-F1
#
_cell.length_a   1.000
_cell.length_b   1.000
_cell.length_c   1.000
_cell.angle_alpha   90.00
_cell.angle_beta   90.00
_cell.angle_gamma   90.00
#
_symmetry.space_group_name_H-M   'P 1'
#
loop_
_entity.id
_entity.type
_entity.pdbx_description
1 polymer ?
#
loop_
_entity_poly.entity_id
_entity_poly.type
_entity_poly.pdbx_seq_one_letter_code
_entity_poly.pdbx_strand_id
1 'polypeptide(L)'
;KNPSSDAKQVTIPPSETTWSINGLIPNTRYSVRISAVNALGESESSNPVEVATEEEAPGGPPLAVKVLPLSSTAIKVLWEVRV
;
A
#
# COMPACT_ATOMS: atom_id res chain seq x y z
N LYS A 1 -8.82 -6.37 -8.28
CA LYS A 1 -7.59 -7.19 -8.25
C LYS A 1 -7.70 -8.07 -7.01
N ASN A 2 -7.73 -9.39 -7.15
CA ASN A 2 -7.99 -10.31 -6.03
C ASN A 2 -6.76 -10.29 -5.08
N PRO A 3 -6.86 -9.91 -3.81
CA PRO A 3 -5.69 -9.58 -2.96
C PRO A 3 -4.89 -10.79 -2.45
N SER A 4 -5.19 -12.00 -2.91
CA SER A 4 -4.64 -13.26 -2.36
C SER A 4 -3.33 -13.73 -3.01
N SER A 5 -2.81 -13.08 -4.06
CA SER A 5 -1.67 -13.63 -4.83
C SER A 5 -0.30 -12.96 -4.61
N ASP A 6 -0.21 -11.89 -3.82
CA ASP A 6 1.03 -11.11 -3.64
C ASP A 6 1.62 -11.25 -2.22
N ALA A 7 1.47 -12.41 -1.58
CA ALA A 7 2.06 -12.66 -0.27
C ALA A 7 3.60 -12.64 -0.36
N LYS A 8 4.22 -11.59 0.18
CA LYS A 8 5.68 -11.45 0.26
C LYS A 8 6.19 -12.12 1.53
N GLN A 9 6.99 -13.17 1.38
CA GLN A 9 7.66 -13.84 2.49
C GLN A 9 9.10 -13.33 2.64
N VAL A 10 9.54 -13.16 3.88
CA VAL A 10 10.92 -12.78 4.22
C VAL A 10 11.41 -13.69 5.34
N THR A 11 12.56 -14.32 5.16
CA THR A 11 13.26 -15.06 6.21
C THR A 11 14.36 -14.17 6.77
N ILE A 12 14.38 -14.00 8.09
CA ILE A 12 15.38 -13.18 8.79
C ILE A 12 16.42 -14.08 9.48
N PRO A 13 17.63 -13.56 9.76
CA PRO A 13 18.63 -14.30 10.52
C PRO A 13 18.11 -14.69 11.92
N PRO A 14 18.51 -15.86 12.46
CA PRO A 14 18.06 -16.32 13.78
C PRO A 14 18.53 -15.41 14.94
N SER A 15 19.51 -14.54 14.70
CA SER A 15 19.99 -13.54 15.66
C SER A 15 19.14 -12.28 15.71
N GLU A 16 18.20 -12.09 14.78
CA GLU A 16 17.36 -10.91 14.69
C GLU A 16 15.93 -11.21 15.15
N THR A 17 15.35 -10.25 15.85
CA THR A 17 13.94 -10.31 16.32
C THR A 17 13.10 -9.18 15.75
N THR A 18 13.69 -8.35 14.88
CA THR A 18 13.08 -7.15 14.31
C THR A 18 13.35 -7.06 12.83
N TRP A 19 12.36 -6.64 12.05
CA TRP A 19 12.51 -6.45 10.61
C TRP A 19 11.65 -5.30 10.10
N SER A 20 12.14 -4.57 9.10
CA SER A 20 11.41 -3.49 8.42
C SER A 20 10.99 -3.91 7.02
N ILE A 21 9.67 -3.93 6.78
CA ILE A 21 9.11 -4.25 5.46
C ILE A 21 8.99 -2.95 4.67
N ASN A 22 9.81 -2.83 3.63
CA ASN A 22 9.86 -1.64 2.77
C ASN A 22 9.19 -1.89 1.40
N GLY A 23 8.86 -0.80 0.69
CA GLY A 23 8.27 -0.84 -0.65
C GLY A 23 6.81 -1.30 -0.66
N LEU A 24 6.08 -1.01 0.42
CA LEU A 24 4.64 -1.22 0.50
C LEU A 24 3.91 -0.14 -0.30
N ILE A 25 2.73 -0.47 -0.82
CA ILE A 25 1.89 0.46 -1.55
C ILE A 25 1.25 1.41 -0.51
N PRO A 26 1.31 2.73 -0.70
CA PRO A 26 0.62 3.69 0.18
C PRO A 26 -0.88 3.44 0.27
N ASN A 27 -1.51 3.92 1.35
CA ASN A 27 -2.93 3.75 1.63
C ASN A 27 -3.47 2.32 1.40
N THR A 28 -2.67 1.30 1.72
CA THR A 28 -3.00 -0.10 1.49
C THR A 28 -2.99 -0.87 2.81
N ARG A 29 -4.01 -1.72 3.01
CA ARG A 29 -4.11 -2.61 4.16
C ARG A 29 -3.34 -3.90 3.90
N TYR A 30 -2.47 -4.26 4.83
CA TYR A 30 -1.67 -5.47 4.84
C TYR A 30 -1.98 -6.33 6.08
N SER A 31 -1.91 -7.64 5.88
CA SER A 31 -1.96 -8.65 6.95
C SER A 31 -0.56 -9.24 7.13
N VAL A 32 0.00 -9.14 8.33
CA VAL A 32 1.35 -9.64 8.64
C VAL A 32 1.25 -10.83 9.60
N ARG A 33 2.01 -11.89 9.29
CA ARG A 33 2.12 -13.11 10.10
C ARG A 33 3.58 -13.53 10.21
N ILE A 34 3.91 -14.24 11.29
CA ILE A 34 5.27 -14.76 11.52
C ILE A 34 5.18 -16.25 11.82
N SER A 35 6.06 -17.04 11.22
CA SER A 35 6.30 -18.45 11.55
C SER A 35 7.77 -18.62 11.96
N ALA A 36 8.04 -19.54 12.90
CA ALA A 36 9.41 -19.91 13.25
C ALA A 36 9.87 -21.10 12.41
N VAL A 37 11.12 -21.09 11.95
CA VAL A 37 11.72 -22.20 11.18
C VAL A 37 12.94 -22.74 11.92
N ASN A 38 13.01 -24.07 12.05
CA ASN A 38 14.16 -24.78 12.57
C ASN A 38 14.54 -25.95 11.63
N ALA A 39 15.53 -26.75 12.01
CA ALA A 39 16.00 -27.88 11.20
C ALA A 39 14.94 -28.98 10.96
N LEU A 40 13.87 -29.03 11.77
CA LEU A 40 12.77 -29.99 11.63
C LEU A 40 11.63 -29.44 10.76
N GLY A 41 11.54 -28.13 10.56
CA GLY A 41 10.54 -27.51 9.71
C GLY A 41 10.06 -26.14 10.19
N GLU A 42 8.94 -25.71 9.61
CA GLU A 42 8.23 -24.46 9.93
C GLU A 42 7.12 -24.72 10.96
N SER A 43 6.95 -23.81 11.92
CA SER A 43 5.85 -23.83 12.89
C SER A 43 4.53 -23.39 12.27
N GLU A 44 3.45 -23.50 13.04
CA GLU A 44 2.24 -22.74 12.73
C GLU A 44 2.52 -21.23 12.76
N SER A 45 1.83 -20.47 11.91
CA SER A 45 1.93 -19.01 11.87
C SER A 45 1.24 -18.38 13.08
N SER A 46 1.74 -17.22 13.49
CA SER A 46 1.09 -16.35 14.47
C SER A 46 -0.31 -15.92 14.02
N ASN A 47 -1.08 -15.38 14.96
CA ASN A 47 -2.27 -14.60 14.59
C ASN A 47 -1.88 -13.43 13.67
N PRO A 48 -2.73 -13.07 12.70
CA PRO A 48 -2.47 -11.95 11.81
C PRO A 48 -2.52 -10.62 12.58
N VAL A 49 -1.65 -9.71 12.15
CA VAL A 49 -1.71 -8.29 12.51
C VAL A 49 -2.09 -7.51 11.26
N GLU A 50 -3.21 -6.80 11.32
CA GLU A 50 -3.68 -5.94 10.24
C GLU A 50 -3.14 -4.52 10.42
N VAL A 51 -2.46 -4.00 9.41
CA VAL A 51 -1.88 -2.65 9.42
C VAL A 51 -2.18 -1.95 8.10
N ALA A 52 -2.44 -0.65 8.13
CA ALA A 52 -2.54 0.17 6.93
C ALA A 52 -1.30 1.07 6.83
N THR A 53 -0.73 1.17 5.63
CA THR A 53 0.32 2.15 5.35
C THR A 53 -0.27 3.56 5.30
N GLU A 54 0.55 4.56 5.58
CA GLU A 54 0.17 5.96 5.43
C GLU A 54 -0.18 6.31 3.97
N GLU A 55 -0.92 7.41 3.81
CA GLU A 55 -1.18 8.00 2.51
C GLU A 55 0.07 8.70 1.97
N GLU A 56 0.23 8.73 0.66
CA GLU A 56 1.28 9.52 0.00
C GLU A 56 0.66 10.73 -0.71
N ALA A 57 1.46 11.75 -0.98
CA ALA A 57 1.06 12.84 -1.85
C ALA A 57 0.57 12.29 -3.21
N PRO A 58 -0.45 12.93 -3.84
CA PRO A 58 -0.90 12.50 -5.15
C PRO A 58 0.27 12.42 -6.13
N GLY A 59 0.34 11.34 -6.92
CA GLY A 59 1.48 11.07 -7.80
C GLY A 59 1.72 12.09 -8.93
N GLY A 60 0.98 13.20 -8.97
CA GLY A 60 1.20 14.36 -9.84
C GLY A 60 -0.04 15.24 -9.99
N PRO A 61 -0.01 16.22 -10.90
CA PRO A 61 -1.10 17.17 -11.09
C PRO A 61 -2.38 16.48 -11.63
N PRO A 62 -3.55 17.14 -11.46
CA PRO A 62 -4.81 16.69 -12.05
C PRO A 62 -4.70 16.47 -13.56
N LEU A 63 -5.46 15.50 -14.06
CA LEU A 63 -5.50 15.16 -15.48
C LEU A 63 -6.67 15.88 -16.17
N ALA A 64 -6.62 15.94 -17.50
CA ALA A 64 -7.72 16.40 -18.36
C ALA A 64 -8.37 17.73 -17.92
N VAL A 65 -7.53 18.72 -17.54
CA VAL A 65 -8.03 20.04 -17.11
C VAL A 65 -8.80 20.70 -18.26
N LYS A 66 -10.08 20.97 -18.02
CA LYS A 66 -10.98 21.66 -18.96
C LYS A 66 -11.53 22.91 -18.31
N VAL A 67 -11.65 23.97 -19.12
CA VAL A 67 -12.21 25.25 -18.70
C VAL A 67 -13.41 25.57 -19.56
N LEU A 68 -14.54 25.90 -18.92
CA LEU A 68 -15.78 26.28 -19.58
C LEU A 68 -16.14 27.71 -19.17
N PRO A 69 -16.34 28.65 -20.13
CA PRO A 69 -16.83 29.97 -19.80
C PRO A 69 -18.30 29.89 -19.35
N LEU A 70 -18.63 30.52 -18.23
CA LEU A 70 -20.01 30.64 -17.75
C LEU A 70 -20.58 32.05 -17.97
N SER A 71 -19.74 33.08 -17.79
CA SER A 71 -20.08 34.48 -18.02
C SER A 71 -18.81 35.32 -18.26
N SER A 72 -18.94 36.64 -18.39
CA SER A 72 -17.80 37.57 -18.48
C SER A 72 -16.93 37.62 -17.22
N THR A 73 -17.41 37.09 -16.10
CA THR A 73 -16.70 37.12 -14.80
C THR A 73 -16.61 35.75 -14.12
N ALA A 74 -17.08 34.68 -14.76
CA ALA A 74 -17.09 33.34 -14.17
C ALA A 74 -16.70 32.27 -15.19
N ILE A 75 -15.90 31.31 -14.72
CA ILE A 75 -15.52 30.10 -15.45
C ILE A 75 -15.73 28.87 -14.55
N LYS A 76 -16.00 27.72 -15.16
CA LYS A 76 -16.00 26.42 -14.50
C LYS A 76 -14.76 25.64 -14.91
N VAL A 77 -14.00 25.16 -13.92
CA VAL A 77 -12.83 24.31 -14.14
C VAL A 77 -13.21 22.87 -13.76
N LEU A 78 -12.88 21.93 -14.63
CA LEU A 78 -13.10 20.49 -14.45
C LEU A 78 -11.75 19.80 -14.59
N TRP A 79 -11.51 18.77 -13.78
CA TRP A 79 -10.32 17.93 -13.86
C TRP A 79 -10.64 16.50 -13.44
N GLU A 80 -9.78 15.57 -13.84
CA GLU A 80 -9.82 14.16 -13.45
C GLU A 80 -8.75 13.88 -12.39
N VAL A 81 -9.08 13.05 -11.41
CA VAL A 81 -8.15 12.61 -10.36
C VAL A 81 -7.25 11.52 -10.93
N ARG A 82 -5.98 11.46 -10.50
CA ARG A 82 -5.13 10.30 -10.76
C ARG A 82 -5.60 9.14 -9.89
N VAL A 83 -6.08 8.07 -10.50
CA VAL A 83 -6.43 6.80 -9.83
C VAL A 83 -5.18 5.95 -9.67
#